data_AF-A0A812U5M6-F1
#
_entry.id   AF-A0A812U5M6-F1
#
_cell.length_a   1.000
_cell.length_b   1.000
_cell.length_c   1.000
_cell.angle_alpha   90.00
_cell.angle_beta   90.00
_cell.angle_gamma   90.00
#
_symmetry.space_group_name_H-M   'P 1'
#
loop_
_entity.id
_entity.type
_entity.pdbx_description
1 polymer ?
#
loop_
_entity_poly.entity_id
_entity_poly.type
_entity_poly.pdbx_seq_one_letter_code
_entity_poly.pdbx_strand_id
1 'polypeptide(L)'
;MAEKRKREDIVTLDLVIATRENTQKLGYFVDDTVVNPGLGIPFYKTVLEGANYEHADWKDQACVRTSQIHWREDHSVSWLERHMEMTQGFILLGKNPGLFVLGEPTHDRDDLDEKGRAKPDPERTKAYIIPAGMGLILKKGTWHDFPVSCGPPVTAFILNTEEVVAALASMPKPAPMNHGDCFKLRMAEHFDFTLKFPDPRPFVQRHGLVPSPVAMPLMGKEGYGTDMVRQEVKPGWAGGKKVFVVPVVNVEVFVPGSGGPSIQPHLQSIPEVANRGWRDYGNRRGLQRLCAMFKELGIPATAVVNSEAAKLEHVAKALKESGWELGAHGLNNSSGAAKLSRGEEEAYFKQTLDDLQQSLGARPKTWLTPGFSVTERTPEIAVQSGIEAFLDFVDDDVPYYLSHESGKRTLCLPYCMETNDFSCVLTKHFDGRQYAQAIEDHVRQLAKEDGEKVVCLGMHTFVAGTPGRVLALTEALGRLQQVPGVCFATAAQVCAAIHNL
;
A
#
# COMPACT_ATOMS: atom_id res chain seq x y z
N MET A 1 48.91 -31.68 -0.99
CA MET A 1 49.45 -30.76 -2.01
C MET A 1 48.25 -30.10 -2.68
N ALA A 2 48.04 -28.80 -2.48
CA ALA A 2 46.91 -28.08 -3.07
C ALA A 2 47.20 -27.80 -4.55
N GLU A 3 46.26 -28.17 -5.43
CA GLU A 3 46.31 -27.81 -6.85
C GLU A 3 46.39 -26.29 -7.02
N LYS A 4 47.41 -25.82 -7.73
CA LYS A 4 47.56 -24.41 -8.11
C LYS A 4 46.48 -24.07 -9.14
N ARG A 5 45.44 -23.37 -8.69
CA ARG A 5 44.37 -22.78 -9.51
C ARG A 5 44.95 -21.82 -10.55
N LYS A 6 44.47 -21.90 -11.80
CA LYS A 6 44.91 -21.03 -12.91
C LYS A 6 44.13 -19.73 -12.86
N ARG A 7 44.71 -18.64 -13.38
CA ARG A 7 44.17 -17.25 -13.43
C ARG A 7 42.76 -17.09 -14.03
N GLU A 8 42.17 -18.15 -14.58
CA GLU A 8 40.81 -18.21 -15.14
C GLU A 8 39.77 -18.82 -14.18
N ASP A 9 40.19 -19.33 -13.01
CA ASP A 9 39.28 -19.96 -12.05
C ASP A 9 38.37 -18.89 -11.39
N ILE A 10 37.06 -19.13 -11.40
CA ILE A 10 36.05 -18.29 -10.75
C ILE A 10 35.66 -18.95 -9.43
N VAL A 11 35.77 -18.21 -8.33
CA VAL A 11 35.24 -18.59 -7.02
C VAL A 11 33.98 -17.78 -6.77
N THR A 12 32.84 -18.47 -6.67
CA THR A 12 31.56 -17.83 -6.39
C THR A 12 31.26 -17.91 -4.90
N LEU A 13 31.00 -16.77 -4.28
CA LEU A 13 30.60 -16.63 -2.88
C LEU A 13 29.15 -17.09 -2.69
N ASP A 14 28.88 -17.72 -1.55
CA ASP A 14 27.52 -18.00 -1.13
C ASP A 14 26.80 -16.73 -0.67
N LEU A 15 25.55 -16.58 -1.10
CA LEU A 15 24.63 -15.59 -0.55
C LEU A 15 24.06 -16.11 0.77
N VAL A 16 24.19 -15.31 1.82
CA VAL A 16 23.65 -15.65 3.15
C VAL A 16 22.92 -14.42 3.70
N ILE A 17 21.73 -14.60 4.27
CA ILE A 17 21.06 -13.51 4.98
C ILE A 17 21.84 -13.23 6.27
N ALA A 18 22.26 -11.99 6.48
CA ALA A 18 22.96 -11.61 7.70
C ALA A 18 22.03 -11.69 8.90
N THR A 19 22.55 -12.28 9.97
CA THR A 19 21.91 -12.34 11.29
C THR A 19 22.94 -12.01 12.36
N ARG A 20 22.49 -11.71 13.57
CA ARG A 20 23.40 -11.56 14.73
C ARG A 20 24.32 -12.76 14.89
N GLU A 21 23.82 -13.99 14.72
CA GLU A 21 24.59 -15.22 14.92
C GLU A 21 25.68 -15.43 13.86
N ASN A 22 25.36 -15.24 12.58
CA ASN A 22 26.31 -15.56 11.51
C ASN A 22 27.28 -14.41 11.17
N THR A 23 27.15 -13.26 11.84
CA THR A 23 28.03 -12.09 11.70
C THR A 23 28.87 -11.77 12.94
N GLN A 24 28.76 -12.53 14.03
CA GLN A 24 29.47 -12.25 15.30
C GLN A 24 30.99 -12.07 15.14
N LYS A 25 31.60 -12.82 14.22
CA LYS A 25 33.03 -12.74 13.96
C LYS A 25 33.43 -11.53 13.11
N LEU A 26 32.48 -10.87 12.47
CA LEU A 26 32.69 -9.74 11.55
C LEU A 26 32.44 -8.39 12.24
N GLY A 27 31.59 -8.36 13.25
CA GLY A 27 31.24 -7.15 13.97
C GLY A 27 29.85 -7.24 14.63
N TYR A 28 29.22 -6.09 14.82
CA TYR A 28 27.91 -5.97 15.44
C TYR A 28 26.83 -5.79 14.38
N PHE A 29 25.86 -6.70 14.35
CA PHE A 29 24.66 -6.55 13.54
C PHE A 29 23.73 -5.50 14.17
N VAL A 30 23.34 -4.52 13.37
CA VAL A 30 22.43 -3.43 13.75
C VAL A 30 21.06 -3.76 13.16
N ASP A 31 20.08 -4.01 14.03
CA ASP A 31 18.70 -4.34 13.66
C ASP A 31 17.72 -3.56 14.54
N ASP A 32 16.45 -4.00 14.60
CA ASP A 32 15.38 -3.39 15.38
C ASP A 32 15.38 -3.74 16.88
N THR A 33 16.45 -4.41 17.36
CA THR A 33 16.58 -4.78 18.78
C THR A 33 17.58 -3.90 19.53
N VAL A 34 17.35 -3.75 20.84
CA VAL A 34 18.18 -2.96 21.74
C VAL A 34 19.36 -3.80 22.24
N VAL A 35 20.58 -3.30 22.04
CA VAL A 35 21.81 -3.97 22.50
C VAL A 35 21.96 -3.80 24.01
N ASN A 36 22.17 -4.90 24.74
CA ASN A 36 22.38 -4.91 26.20
C ASN A 36 21.38 -3.98 26.94
N PRO A 37 20.07 -4.26 26.85
CA PRO A 37 19.03 -3.39 27.40
C PRO A 37 19.15 -3.26 28.92
N GLY A 38 18.90 -2.06 29.45
CA GLY A 38 18.89 -1.81 30.90
C GLY A 38 19.66 -0.57 31.37
N LEU A 39 20.11 0.29 30.44
CA LEU A 39 20.73 1.57 30.81
C LEU A 39 19.64 2.54 31.30
N GLY A 40 19.30 2.49 32.59
CA GLY A 40 18.21 3.30 33.13
C GLY A 40 18.48 4.81 33.03
N ILE A 41 17.81 5.51 32.10
CA ILE A 41 17.78 6.99 32.06
C ILE A 41 16.50 7.45 32.78
N PRO A 42 16.59 8.05 33.99
CA PRO A 42 15.43 8.27 34.87
C PRO A 42 14.30 9.14 34.26
N PHE A 43 14.62 9.95 33.26
CA PHE A 43 13.69 10.90 32.66
C PHE A 43 12.85 10.31 31.50
N TYR A 44 13.25 9.17 30.92
CA TYR A 44 12.60 8.56 29.75
C TYR A 44 11.91 7.24 30.12
N LYS A 45 10.68 7.32 30.63
CA LYS A 45 9.90 6.15 31.08
C LYS A 45 9.35 5.26 29.96
N THR A 46 9.39 5.74 28.72
CA THR A 46 8.84 5.04 27.53
C THR A 46 9.94 4.51 26.60
N VAL A 47 11.20 4.51 27.05
CA VAL A 47 12.36 4.11 26.23
C VAL A 47 13.03 2.90 26.88
N LEU A 48 13.28 1.85 26.08
CA LEU A 48 14.16 0.76 26.45
C LEU A 48 15.57 1.11 25.95
N GLU A 49 16.41 1.60 26.84
CA GLU A 49 17.76 2.05 26.49
C GLU A 49 18.77 0.90 26.57
N GLY A 50 19.67 0.85 25.58
CA GLY A 50 20.75 -0.12 25.48
C GLY A 50 22.09 0.41 26.01
N ALA A 51 23.05 -0.49 26.19
CA ALA A 51 24.43 -0.08 26.43
C ALA A 51 25.14 0.31 25.12
N ASN A 52 26.30 0.96 25.24
CA ASN A 52 27.20 1.18 24.11
C ASN A 52 27.60 -0.16 23.47
N TYR A 53 27.83 -0.16 22.16
CA TYR A 53 28.47 -1.28 21.48
C TYR A 53 29.90 -1.43 22.01
N GLU A 54 30.18 -2.52 22.72
CA GLU A 54 31.52 -2.82 23.22
C GLU A 54 32.53 -2.87 22.06
N HIS A 55 33.75 -2.37 22.23
CA HIS A 55 34.81 -2.42 21.20
C HIS A 55 34.47 -1.77 19.84
N ALA A 56 33.38 -0.99 19.75
CA ALA A 56 33.15 -0.03 18.68
C ALA A 56 34.00 1.21 18.96
N ASP A 57 35.25 1.19 18.50
CA ASP A 57 36.24 2.21 18.78
C ASP A 57 36.64 2.98 17.53
N TRP A 58 36.99 4.25 17.71
CA TRP A 58 37.62 5.08 16.71
C TRP A 58 38.87 5.72 17.33
N LYS A 59 39.97 5.76 16.58
CA LYS A 59 41.20 6.46 16.99
C LYS A 59 40.95 7.92 17.35
N ASP A 60 40.06 8.57 16.61
CA ASP A 60 39.64 9.96 16.78
C ASP A 60 38.10 10.07 16.76
N GLN A 61 37.54 11.18 16.27
CA GLN A 61 36.10 11.35 16.11
C GLN A 61 35.55 10.54 14.92
N ALA A 62 34.40 9.90 15.13
CA ALA A 62 33.65 9.28 14.05
C ALA A 62 33.10 10.35 13.11
N CYS A 63 33.38 10.19 11.82
CA CYS A 63 32.79 10.95 10.73
C CYS A 63 31.54 10.23 10.21
N VAL A 64 30.48 10.98 9.92
CA VAL A 64 29.20 10.46 9.44
C VAL A 64 28.93 10.93 8.03
N ARG A 65 28.53 10.02 7.14
CA ARG A 65 28.15 10.37 5.75
C ARG A 65 27.06 9.45 5.21
N THR A 66 26.48 9.85 4.08
CA THR A 66 25.60 8.97 3.30
C THR A 66 26.19 8.69 1.92
N SER A 67 25.83 7.55 1.34
CA SER A 67 26.15 7.23 -0.04
C SER A 67 25.01 6.47 -0.67
N GLN A 68 24.59 6.88 -1.87
CA GLN A 68 23.64 6.13 -2.67
C GLN A 68 24.39 5.10 -3.51
N ILE A 69 24.13 3.83 -3.24
CA ILE A 69 24.75 2.70 -3.90
C ILE A 69 23.84 2.28 -5.05
N HIS A 70 24.39 2.30 -6.26
CA HIS A 70 23.73 1.84 -7.47
C HIS A 70 24.13 0.41 -7.81
N TRP A 71 23.29 -0.26 -8.60
CA TRP A 71 23.55 -1.61 -9.07
C TRP A 71 24.76 -1.65 -10.00
N ARG A 72 25.56 -2.71 -9.89
CA ARG A 72 26.69 -3.00 -10.78
C ARG A 72 26.56 -4.42 -11.35
N GLU A 73 26.81 -4.57 -12.65
CA GLU A 73 26.63 -5.83 -13.40
C GLU A 73 27.86 -6.74 -13.39
N ASP A 74 29.02 -6.28 -12.92
CA ASP A 74 30.29 -7.03 -13.02
C ASP A 74 30.39 -8.19 -12.01
N HIS A 75 29.64 -8.07 -10.91
CA HIS A 75 29.55 -8.96 -9.74
C HIS A 75 30.92 -9.35 -9.14
N SER A 76 31.96 -8.63 -9.50
CA SER A 76 33.34 -8.96 -9.17
C SER A 76 33.71 -8.36 -7.82
N VAL A 77 34.44 -9.12 -7.01
CA VAL A 77 35.07 -8.60 -5.78
C VAL A 77 36.51 -8.26 -6.14
N SER A 78 36.70 -7.08 -6.73
CA SER A 78 38.00 -6.64 -7.24
C SER A 78 38.94 -6.14 -6.13
N TRP A 79 38.36 -5.64 -5.04
CA TRP A 79 39.08 -5.03 -3.92
C TRP A 79 38.50 -5.54 -2.61
N LEU A 80 39.37 -5.74 -1.63
CA LEU A 80 38.98 -5.87 -0.24
C LEU A 80 39.81 -4.89 0.58
N GLU A 81 39.18 -4.26 1.56
CA GLU A 81 39.82 -3.37 2.51
C GLU A 81 39.55 -3.79 3.95
N ARG A 82 40.42 -3.36 4.85
CA ARG A 82 40.25 -3.49 6.30
C ARG A 82 40.80 -2.26 7.02
N HIS A 83 40.35 -2.07 8.24
CA HIS A 83 40.72 -0.98 9.14
C HIS A 83 41.22 -1.54 10.47
N MET A 84 42.28 -0.97 11.04
CA MET A 84 42.97 -1.49 12.24
C MET A 84 42.90 -0.54 13.45
N GLU A 85 42.64 0.73 13.21
CA GLU A 85 42.57 1.81 14.22
C GLU A 85 41.12 2.30 14.44
N MET A 86 40.15 1.79 13.66
CA MET A 86 38.73 2.13 13.80
C MET A 86 37.76 0.98 13.47
N THR A 87 36.51 1.09 13.92
CA THR A 87 35.38 0.27 13.47
C THR A 87 34.52 1.01 12.46
N GLN A 88 34.25 0.38 11.31
CA GLN A 88 33.48 1.00 10.23
C GLN A 88 32.02 0.55 10.28
N GLY A 89 31.08 1.50 10.22
CA GLY A 89 29.65 1.21 10.27
C GLY A 89 28.94 1.48 8.95
N PHE A 90 27.99 0.62 8.59
CA PHE A 90 27.07 0.82 7.47
C PHE A 90 25.66 0.42 7.89
N ILE A 91 24.70 1.33 7.74
CA ILE A 91 23.28 1.08 7.99
C ILE A 91 22.49 1.41 6.72
N LEU A 92 21.67 0.48 6.26
CA LEU A 92 20.86 0.67 5.06
C LEU A 92 19.59 1.43 5.38
N LEU A 93 19.41 2.57 4.73
CA LEU A 93 18.22 3.40 4.84
C LEU A 93 17.21 3.06 3.75
N GLY A 94 15.93 3.14 4.08
CA GLY A 94 14.82 2.90 3.16
C GLY A 94 14.30 1.47 3.19
N LYS A 95 13.78 1.00 2.05
CA LYS A 95 13.05 -0.28 1.92
C LYS A 95 13.79 -1.36 1.13
N ASN A 96 15.01 -1.09 0.68
CA ASN A 96 15.77 -1.99 -0.17
C ASN A 96 16.87 -2.69 0.63
N PRO A 97 17.06 -4.01 0.46
CA PRO A 97 18.21 -4.71 1.03
C PRO A 97 19.50 -4.38 0.25
N GLY A 98 20.64 -4.70 0.85
CA GLY A 98 21.96 -4.56 0.23
C GLY A 98 22.79 -5.84 0.40
N LEU A 99 23.88 -5.93 -0.36
CA LEU A 99 24.83 -7.05 -0.33
C LEU A 99 26.19 -6.55 0.15
N PHE A 100 26.73 -7.21 1.17
CA PHE A 100 28.01 -6.89 1.80
C PHE A 100 28.93 -8.10 1.63
N VAL A 101 30.04 -7.94 0.91
CA VAL A 101 31.07 -8.97 0.87
C VAL A 101 31.98 -8.77 2.07
N LEU A 102 32.02 -9.74 2.98
CA LEU A 102 32.72 -9.64 4.26
C LEU A 102 33.58 -10.88 4.50
N GLY A 103 34.80 -10.67 5.00
CA GLY A 103 35.74 -11.72 5.39
C GLY A 103 36.19 -11.57 6.84
N GLU A 104 36.33 -12.69 7.54
CA GLU A 104 36.82 -12.71 8.93
C GLU A 104 38.21 -12.03 9.04
N PRO A 105 38.49 -11.29 10.13
CA PRO A 105 39.82 -10.74 10.36
C PRO A 105 40.90 -11.82 10.35
N THR A 106 42.06 -11.45 9.83
CA THR A 106 43.21 -12.36 9.73
C THR A 106 44.40 -11.96 10.59
N HIS A 107 44.39 -10.79 11.22
CA HIS A 107 45.55 -10.22 11.91
C HIS A 107 45.91 -10.92 13.23
N ASP A 108 44.94 -11.55 13.88
CA ASP A 108 45.01 -12.23 15.18
C ASP A 108 44.91 -13.76 15.06
N ARG A 109 44.95 -14.31 13.83
CA ARG A 109 44.82 -15.75 13.59
C ARG A 109 46.11 -16.51 13.87
N ASP A 110 46.06 -17.41 14.84
CA ASP A 110 47.18 -18.26 15.24
C ASP A 110 47.58 -19.30 14.19
N ASP A 111 46.66 -19.68 13.30
CA ASP A 111 46.90 -20.64 12.23
C ASP A 111 47.58 -20.04 10.98
N LEU A 112 47.82 -18.72 10.97
CA LEU A 112 48.43 -18.00 9.86
C LEU A 112 49.80 -17.43 10.24
N ASP A 113 50.74 -17.51 9.29
CA ASP A 113 52.01 -16.77 9.35
C ASP A 113 51.80 -15.27 9.04
N GLU A 114 52.84 -14.47 9.22
CA GLU A 114 52.77 -13.01 9.01
C GLU A 114 52.26 -12.62 7.62
N LYS A 115 52.64 -13.39 6.58
CA LYS A 115 52.20 -13.15 5.20
C LYS A 115 50.72 -13.51 4.99
N GLY A 116 50.23 -14.54 5.67
CA GLY A 116 48.82 -14.93 5.69
C GLY A 116 47.96 -13.91 6.41
N ARG A 117 48.44 -13.41 7.57
CA ARG A 117 47.75 -12.38 8.37
C ARG A 117 47.60 -11.04 7.64
N ALA A 118 48.41 -10.78 6.61
CA ALA A 118 48.35 -9.59 5.77
C ALA A 118 47.29 -9.66 4.65
N LYS A 119 46.58 -10.79 4.48
CA LYS A 119 45.65 -11.03 3.36
C LYS A 119 44.27 -11.47 3.86
N PRO A 120 43.21 -11.30 3.06
CA PRO A 120 41.91 -11.91 3.33
C PRO A 120 41.99 -13.42 3.16
N ASP A 121 41.15 -14.14 3.89
CA ASP A 121 40.93 -15.57 3.68
C ASP A 121 39.68 -15.76 2.80
N PRO A 122 39.85 -16.17 1.53
CA PRO A 122 38.73 -16.36 0.60
C PRO A 122 37.73 -17.42 1.07
N GLU A 123 38.17 -18.45 1.82
CA GLU A 123 37.29 -19.50 2.32
C GLU A 123 36.42 -19.01 3.50
N ARG A 124 36.85 -17.94 4.17
CA ARG A 124 36.09 -17.27 5.23
C ARG A 124 35.50 -15.93 4.80
N THR A 125 35.39 -15.73 3.49
CA THR A 125 34.71 -14.58 2.88
C THR A 125 33.35 -15.03 2.37
N LYS A 126 32.30 -14.24 2.61
CA LYS A 126 30.93 -14.52 2.16
C LYS A 126 30.25 -13.26 1.66
N ALA A 127 29.17 -13.44 0.89
CA ALA A 127 28.30 -12.35 0.44
C ALA A 127 27.04 -12.33 1.31
N TYR A 128 26.96 -11.35 2.20
CA TYR A 128 25.88 -11.18 3.15
C TYR A 128 24.79 -10.28 2.58
N ILE A 129 23.55 -10.76 2.55
CA ILE A 129 22.37 -9.94 2.30
C ILE A 129 21.98 -9.27 3.61
N ILE A 130 22.05 -7.94 3.64
CA ILE A 130 21.60 -7.11 4.76
C ILE A 130 20.17 -6.66 4.46
N PRO A 131 19.18 -7.03 5.29
CA PRO A 131 17.79 -6.58 5.11
C PRO A 131 17.65 -5.05 5.18
N ALA A 132 16.54 -4.55 4.64
CA ALA A 132 16.23 -3.13 4.68
C ALA A 132 16.11 -2.61 6.12
N GLY A 133 16.65 -1.42 6.40
CA GLY A 133 16.66 -0.82 7.74
C GLY A 133 17.71 -1.39 8.69
N MET A 134 18.50 -2.38 8.27
CA MET A 134 19.52 -3.03 9.09
C MET A 134 20.94 -2.65 8.63
N GLY A 135 21.94 -3.02 9.41
CA GLY A 135 23.33 -2.65 9.17
C GLY A 135 24.34 -3.51 9.92
N LEU A 136 25.61 -3.13 9.78
CA LEU A 136 26.73 -3.73 10.49
C LEU A 136 27.71 -2.65 10.95
N ILE A 137 28.22 -2.78 12.17
CA ILE A 137 29.42 -2.11 12.66
C ILE A 137 30.54 -3.14 12.62
N LEU A 138 31.40 -3.05 11.61
CA LEU A 138 32.52 -3.96 11.38
C LEU A 138 33.57 -3.76 12.45
N LYS A 139 33.99 -4.86 13.09
CA LYS A 139 35.10 -4.81 14.05
C LYS A 139 36.43 -4.62 13.33
N LYS A 140 37.45 -4.20 14.09
CA LYS A 140 38.81 -4.01 13.57
C LYS A 140 39.31 -5.26 12.84
N GLY A 141 39.89 -5.02 11.68
CA GLY A 141 40.51 -6.02 10.81
C GLY A 141 39.55 -6.84 9.95
N THR A 142 38.23 -6.65 10.07
CA THR A 142 37.25 -7.30 9.17
C THR A 142 37.49 -6.84 7.74
N TRP A 143 37.60 -7.80 6.83
CA TRP A 143 37.76 -7.51 5.41
C TRP A 143 36.41 -7.23 4.78
N HIS A 144 36.33 -6.22 3.93
CA HIS A 144 35.09 -5.94 3.20
C HIS A 144 35.31 -5.31 1.82
N ASP A 145 34.33 -5.49 0.94
CA ASP A 145 34.13 -4.64 -0.24
C ASP A 145 33.18 -3.48 0.13
N PHE A 146 33.09 -2.47 -0.72
CA PHE A 146 32.04 -1.46 -0.58
C PHE A 146 30.66 -2.11 -0.79
N PRO A 147 29.63 -1.73 -0.01
CA PRO A 147 28.30 -2.31 -0.15
C PRO A 147 27.75 -2.21 -1.58
N VAL A 148 26.96 -3.21 -1.97
CA VAL A 148 26.34 -3.35 -3.29
C VAL A 148 24.81 -3.31 -3.14
N SER A 149 24.09 -2.70 -4.08
CA SER A 149 22.62 -2.75 -4.07
C SER A 149 22.12 -4.11 -4.57
N CYS A 150 20.91 -4.51 -4.17
CA CYS A 150 20.28 -5.74 -4.68
C CYS A 150 19.28 -5.45 -5.81
N GLY A 151 19.67 -4.60 -6.77
CA GLY A 151 18.79 -4.09 -7.84
C GLY A 151 18.51 -2.59 -7.69
N PRO A 152 17.36 -2.15 -7.17
CA PRO A 152 17.10 -0.74 -6.93
C PRO A 152 18.20 -0.08 -6.07
N PRO A 153 18.49 1.22 -6.25
CA PRO A 153 19.48 1.91 -5.42
C PRO A 153 19.15 1.82 -3.93
N VAL A 154 20.18 1.73 -3.09
CA VAL A 154 20.06 1.73 -1.63
C VAL A 154 20.95 2.82 -1.04
N THR A 155 20.46 3.54 -0.03
CA THR A 155 21.27 4.57 0.65
C THR A 155 21.90 3.97 1.89
N ALA A 156 23.23 4.02 2.00
CA ALA A 156 23.95 3.64 3.22
C ALA A 156 24.27 4.89 4.06
N PHE A 157 23.93 4.83 5.35
CA PHE A 157 24.48 5.68 6.39
C PHE A 157 25.79 5.06 6.88
N ILE A 158 26.87 5.83 6.85
CA ILE A 158 28.24 5.33 7.02
C ILE A 158 28.91 6.03 8.20
N LEU A 159 29.48 5.24 9.10
CA LEU A 159 30.35 5.68 10.19
C LEU A 159 31.80 5.38 9.81
N ASN A 160 32.65 6.41 9.73
CA ASN A 160 34.05 6.31 9.33
C ASN A 160 34.97 7.23 10.15
N THR A 161 36.23 7.45 9.74
CA THR A 161 37.10 8.54 10.24
C THR A 161 37.39 9.55 9.13
N GLU A 162 37.71 10.80 9.49
CA GLU A 162 38.12 11.81 8.50
C GLU A 162 39.39 11.42 7.75
N GLU A 163 40.35 10.78 8.44
CA GLU A 163 41.59 10.27 7.84
C GLU A 163 41.31 9.33 6.66
N VAL A 164 40.47 8.31 6.87
CA VAL A 164 40.12 7.34 5.82
C VAL A 164 39.38 8.02 4.67
N VAL A 165 38.46 8.94 4.98
CA VAL A 165 37.71 9.68 3.94
C VAL A 165 38.64 10.54 3.09
N ALA A 166 39.55 11.28 3.72
CA ALA A 166 40.52 12.12 3.03
C ALA A 166 41.49 11.29 2.19
N ALA A 167 41.99 10.17 2.75
CA ALA A 167 42.91 9.27 2.05
C ALA A 167 42.25 8.71 0.77
N LEU A 168 41.02 8.19 0.87
CA LEU A 168 40.28 7.67 -0.30
C LEU A 168 39.96 8.78 -1.33
N ALA A 169 39.54 9.96 -0.88
CA ALA A 169 39.17 11.08 -1.76
C ALA A 169 40.39 11.68 -2.50
N SER A 170 41.58 11.59 -1.92
CA SER A 170 42.81 12.12 -2.52
C SER A 170 43.37 11.27 -3.67
N MET A 171 42.86 10.04 -3.86
CA MET A 171 43.39 9.13 -4.87
C MET A 171 42.95 9.52 -6.30
N PRO A 172 43.89 9.77 -7.23
CA PRO A 172 43.55 10.11 -8.61
C PRO A 172 43.10 8.90 -9.44
N LYS A 173 43.49 7.69 -9.05
CA LYS A 173 43.17 6.42 -9.72
C LYS A 173 43.09 5.27 -8.69
N PRO A 174 42.31 4.21 -8.94
CA PRO A 174 42.25 3.04 -8.06
C PRO A 174 43.61 2.31 -7.96
N ALA A 175 44.20 2.28 -6.75
CA ALA A 175 45.44 1.58 -6.44
C ALA A 175 45.41 0.98 -5.02
N PRO A 176 46.23 -0.04 -4.71
CA PRO A 176 46.35 -0.57 -3.35
C PRO A 176 46.79 0.51 -2.34
N MET A 177 46.35 0.36 -1.09
CA MET A 177 46.69 1.25 0.02
C MET A 177 47.22 0.43 1.20
N ASN A 178 48.28 0.93 1.82
CA ASN A 178 48.86 0.39 3.05
C ASN A 178 49.50 1.55 3.84
N HIS A 179 48.72 2.58 4.10
CA HIS A 179 49.14 3.74 4.88
C HIS A 179 47.97 4.27 5.70
N GLY A 180 48.27 4.83 6.87
CA GLY A 180 47.23 5.20 7.83
C GLY A 180 46.38 4.00 8.23
N ASP A 181 45.08 4.24 8.40
CA ASP A 181 44.12 3.22 8.82
C ASP A 181 43.39 2.48 7.66
N CYS A 182 43.80 2.70 6.41
CA CYS A 182 43.18 2.02 5.27
C CYS A 182 44.15 1.04 4.61
N PHE A 183 43.90 -0.26 4.82
CA PHE A 183 44.60 -1.32 4.11
C PHE A 183 43.70 -1.87 3.00
N LYS A 184 43.99 -1.54 1.75
CA LYS A 184 43.19 -1.91 0.58
C LYS A 184 44.04 -2.66 -0.43
N LEU A 185 43.61 -3.86 -0.82
CA LEU A 185 44.34 -4.71 -1.77
C LEU A 185 43.51 -5.06 -2.99
N ARG A 186 44.19 -5.24 -4.12
CA ARG A 186 43.57 -5.75 -5.35
C ARG A 186 43.64 -7.27 -5.36
N MET A 187 42.49 -7.94 -5.45
CA MET A 187 42.43 -9.41 -5.36
C MET A 187 43.31 -10.10 -6.40
N ALA A 188 43.31 -9.60 -7.64
CA ALA A 188 44.08 -10.16 -8.76
C ALA A 188 45.61 -10.04 -8.63
N GLU A 189 46.12 -9.28 -7.66
CA GLU A 189 47.57 -9.17 -7.37
C GLU A 189 48.03 -10.21 -6.34
N HIS A 190 47.09 -10.84 -5.61
CA HIS A 190 47.38 -11.75 -4.52
C HIS A 190 46.83 -13.16 -4.70
N PHE A 191 45.88 -13.34 -5.61
CA PHE A 191 45.20 -14.60 -5.86
C PHE A 191 45.12 -14.88 -7.37
N ASP A 192 45.33 -16.14 -7.75
CA ASP A 192 45.23 -16.62 -9.14
C ASP A 192 43.78 -17.01 -9.51
N PHE A 193 42.78 -16.38 -8.92
CA PHE A 193 41.36 -16.61 -9.22
C PHE A 193 40.55 -15.31 -9.11
N THR A 194 39.37 -15.28 -9.73
CA THR A 194 38.43 -14.17 -9.59
C THR A 194 37.34 -14.51 -8.58
N LEU A 195 37.18 -13.68 -7.56
CA LEU A 195 36.10 -13.81 -6.59
C LEU A 195 34.85 -13.06 -7.09
N LYS A 196 33.69 -13.72 -7.09
CA LYS A 196 32.41 -13.14 -7.50
C LYS A 196 31.31 -13.48 -6.50
N PHE A 197 30.25 -12.68 -6.45
CA PHE A 197 28.98 -13.07 -5.86
C PHE A 197 27.95 -13.36 -6.97
N PRO A 198 26.95 -14.22 -6.76
CA PRO A 198 25.88 -14.41 -7.73
C PRO A 198 24.91 -13.22 -7.69
N ASP A 199 24.08 -13.08 -8.73
CA ASP A 199 23.02 -12.07 -8.76
C ASP A 199 22.10 -12.21 -7.53
N PRO A 200 22.03 -11.21 -6.63
CA PRO A 200 21.24 -11.30 -5.42
C PRO A 200 19.75 -11.09 -5.65
N ARG A 201 19.31 -10.56 -6.81
CA ARG A 201 17.91 -10.18 -7.06
C ARG A 201 16.94 -11.36 -6.91
N PRO A 202 17.18 -12.55 -7.51
CA PRO A 202 16.31 -13.72 -7.31
C PRO A 202 16.34 -14.23 -5.87
N PHE A 203 17.48 -14.10 -5.18
CA PHE A 203 17.64 -14.53 -3.79
C PHE A 203 16.81 -13.66 -2.85
N VAL A 204 16.91 -12.33 -2.97
CA VAL A 204 16.13 -11.40 -2.12
C VAL A 204 14.63 -11.51 -2.39
N GLN A 205 14.22 -11.79 -3.63
CA GLN A 205 12.81 -12.01 -3.96
C GLN A 205 12.28 -13.30 -3.34
N ARG A 206 13.00 -14.42 -3.48
CA ARG A 206 12.59 -15.72 -2.92
C ARG A 206 12.44 -15.69 -1.40
N HIS A 207 13.25 -14.89 -0.72
CA HIS A 207 13.23 -14.75 0.73
C HIS A 207 12.33 -13.60 1.22
N GLY A 208 11.53 -12.99 0.34
CA GLY A 208 10.58 -11.93 0.71
C GLY A 208 11.22 -10.65 1.23
N LEU A 209 12.50 -10.39 0.90
CA LEU A 209 13.25 -9.21 1.33
C LEU A 209 12.99 -7.99 0.44
N VAL A 210 12.30 -8.17 -0.68
CA VAL A 210 11.75 -7.12 -1.52
C VAL A 210 10.27 -7.44 -1.80
N PRO A 211 9.40 -6.42 -1.97
CA PRO A 211 8.03 -6.65 -2.41
C PRO A 211 8.06 -7.39 -3.75
N SER A 212 7.42 -8.55 -3.83
CA SER A 212 7.27 -9.22 -5.12
C SER A 212 6.30 -8.39 -5.97
N PRO A 213 6.60 -8.11 -7.26
CA PRO A 213 5.58 -7.63 -8.15
C PRO A 213 4.55 -8.76 -8.28
N VAL A 214 3.42 -8.62 -7.59
CA VAL A 214 2.27 -9.50 -7.80
C VAL A 214 1.84 -9.24 -9.24
N ALA A 215 2.14 -10.18 -10.14
CA ALA A 215 1.52 -10.21 -11.45
C ALA A 215 0.04 -10.55 -11.20
N MET A 216 -0.77 -9.53 -10.90
CA MET A 216 -2.21 -9.72 -10.85
C MET A 216 -2.65 -9.97 -12.29
N PRO A 217 -3.24 -11.14 -12.60
CA PRO A 217 -3.83 -11.35 -13.91
C PRO A 217 -4.87 -10.27 -14.17
N LEU A 218 -5.06 -9.89 -15.43
CA LEU A 218 -6.17 -9.00 -15.80
C LEU A 218 -7.48 -9.59 -15.26
N MET A 219 -8.34 -8.76 -14.68
CA MET A 219 -9.63 -9.23 -14.19
C MET A 219 -10.43 -9.81 -15.36
N GLY A 220 -10.98 -11.00 -15.13
CA GLY A 220 -11.72 -11.78 -16.12
C GLY A 220 -12.79 -12.60 -15.42
N LYS A 221 -12.69 -13.94 -15.48
CA LYS A 221 -13.53 -14.80 -14.61
C LYS A 221 -13.01 -14.87 -13.17
N GLU A 222 -11.70 -14.71 -13.01
CA GLU A 222 -10.97 -14.73 -11.74
C GLU A 222 -10.47 -13.32 -11.41
N GLY A 223 -9.85 -13.14 -10.24
CA GLY A 223 -9.30 -11.85 -9.79
C GLY A 223 -10.20 -11.08 -8.82
N TYR A 224 -11.29 -11.70 -8.36
CA TYR A 224 -12.26 -11.11 -7.41
C TYR A 224 -12.11 -11.68 -5.99
N GLY A 225 -10.97 -12.29 -5.69
CA GLY A 225 -10.68 -12.96 -4.42
C GLY A 225 -10.56 -14.48 -4.53
N THR A 226 -10.05 -15.08 -3.46
CA THR A 226 -9.91 -16.54 -3.36
C THR A 226 -11.28 -17.21 -3.49
N ASP A 227 -11.37 -18.24 -4.33
CA ASP A 227 -12.57 -19.04 -4.58
C ASP A 227 -13.80 -18.24 -5.09
N MET A 228 -13.56 -17.04 -5.60
CA MET A 228 -14.57 -16.16 -6.18
C MET A 228 -14.48 -16.18 -7.71
N VAL A 229 -15.63 -16.42 -8.35
CA VAL A 229 -15.74 -16.47 -9.81
C VAL A 229 -16.81 -15.50 -10.30
N ARG A 230 -16.44 -14.67 -11.27
CA ARG A 230 -17.37 -13.81 -12.02
C ARG A 230 -18.22 -14.64 -13.00
N GLN A 231 -19.52 -14.39 -12.98
CA GLN A 231 -20.52 -15.03 -13.82
C GLN A 231 -21.39 -13.95 -14.48
N GLU A 232 -21.27 -13.81 -15.81
CA GLU A 232 -22.09 -12.88 -16.58
C GLU A 232 -23.57 -13.21 -16.44
N VAL A 233 -24.41 -12.18 -16.36
CA VAL A 233 -25.86 -12.33 -16.42
C VAL A 233 -26.40 -11.71 -17.70
N LYS A 234 -27.52 -12.25 -18.18
CA LYS A 234 -28.34 -11.60 -19.20
C LYS A 234 -29.53 -10.99 -18.49
N PRO A 235 -29.59 -9.66 -18.33
CA PRO A 235 -30.49 -9.07 -17.36
C PRO A 235 -31.98 -9.25 -17.61
N GLY A 236 -32.46 -9.41 -18.85
CA GLY A 236 -33.84 -9.73 -19.19
C GLY A 236 -34.88 -8.71 -18.70
N TRP A 237 -34.60 -7.42 -18.82
CA TRP A 237 -35.43 -6.35 -18.24
C TRP A 237 -36.87 -6.33 -18.78
N ALA A 238 -37.83 -6.47 -17.87
CA ALA A 238 -39.25 -6.45 -18.22
C ALA A 238 -39.68 -5.10 -18.83
N GLY A 239 -40.61 -5.18 -19.80
CA GLY A 239 -41.30 -4.00 -20.35
C GLY A 239 -40.47 -3.16 -21.32
N GLY A 240 -39.43 -3.72 -21.95
CA GLY A 240 -38.62 -3.01 -22.95
C GLY A 240 -37.66 -1.98 -22.35
N LYS A 241 -37.37 -2.09 -21.05
CA LYS A 241 -36.35 -1.28 -20.38
C LYS A 241 -34.97 -1.68 -20.89
N LYS A 242 -34.08 -0.71 -21.06
CA LYS A 242 -32.71 -0.89 -21.52
C LYS A 242 -31.68 -0.55 -20.46
N VAL A 243 -31.91 0.52 -19.69
CA VAL A 243 -30.94 1.01 -18.70
C VAL A 243 -31.62 1.19 -17.35
N PHE A 244 -31.15 0.45 -16.35
CA PHE A 244 -31.47 0.78 -14.96
C PHE A 244 -30.47 1.79 -14.41
N VAL A 245 -30.97 2.93 -13.97
CA VAL A 245 -30.19 3.96 -13.30
C VAL A 245 -30.42 3.82 -11.80
N VAL A 246 -29.34 3.62 -11.04
CA VAL A 246 -29.37 3.47 -9.58
C VAL A 246 -28.71 4.69 -8.95
N PRO A 247 -29.47 5.69 -8.48
CA PRO A 247 -28.90 6.77 -7.68
C PRO A 247 -28.37 6.21 -6.35
N VAL A 248 -27.07 6.36 -6.11
CA VAL A 248 -26.40 5.93 -4.87
C VAL A 248 -26.02 7.16 -4.05
N VAL A 249 -26.72 7.39 -2.94
CA VAL A 249 -26.49 8.52 -2.05
C VAL A 249 -25.60 8.10 -0.89
N ASN A 250 -24.37 8.62 -0.87
CA ASN A 250 -23.36 8.36 0.15
C ASN A 250 -23.62 9.28 1.36
N VAL A 251 -23.92 8.69 2.51
CA VAL A 251 -24.19 9.40 3.78
C VAL A 251 -23.08 9.07 4.77
N GLU A 252 -22.18 10.04 4.96
CA GLU A 252 -20.83 9.77 5.44
C GLU A 252 -20.44 10.61 6.64
N VAL A 253 -19.55 10.07 7.46
CA VAL A 253 -18.86 10.79 8.53
C VAL A 253 -17.36 10.47 8.48
N PHE A 254 -16.58 11.41 8.98
CA PHE A 254 -15.13 11.36 8.99
C PHE A 254 -14.64 11.68 10.39
N VAL A 255 -13.67 10.92 10.87
CA VAL A 255 -13.10 11.09 12.20
C VAL A 255 -12.33 12.43 12.23
N PRO A 256 -12.63 13.33 13.18
CA PRO A 256 -11.93 14.60 13.28
C PRO A 256 -10.42 14.41 13.42
N GLY A 257 -9.64 15.10 12.58
CA GLY A 257 -8.17 15.02 12.58
C GLY A 257 -7.60 13.89 11.73
N SER A 258 -8.43 13.00 11.16
CA SER A 258 -7.99 11.92 10.28
C SER A 258 -7.95 12.30 8.79
N GLY A 259 -8.22 13.57 8.45
CA GLY A 259 -8.28 14.06 7.07
C GLY A 259 -9.61 13.77 6.36
N GLY A 260 -9.60 13.90 5.04
CA GLY A 260 -10.70 13.50 4.15
C GLY A 260 -10.91 14.48 2.99
N PRO A 261 -12.04 14.38 2.26
CA PRO A 261 -12.30 15.26 1.14
C PRO A 261 -12.39 16.70 1.61
N SER A 262 -11.87 17.60 0.78
CA SER A 262 -11.75 19.01 1.06
C SER A 262 -12.45 19.81 -0.03
N ILE A 263 -13.31 20.76 0.34
CA ILE A 263 -13.92 21.68 -0.65
C ILE A 263 -12.88 22.64 -1.24
N GLN A 264 -11.83 22.91 -0.46
CA GLN A 264 -10.68 23.72 -0.85
C GLN A 264 -9.42 23.01 -0.35
N PRO A 265 -8.48 22.62 -1.24
CA PRO A 265 -7.30 21.85 -0.86
C PRO A 265 -6.42 22.50 0.22
N HIS A 266 -6.44 23.83 0.33
CA HIS A 266 -5.64 24.57 1.32
C HIS A 266 -6.27 24.60 2.73
N LEU A 267 -7.52 24.16 2.92
CA LEU A 267 -8.23 24.19 4.20
C LEU A 267 -7.96 22.95 5.07
N GLN A 268 -6.71 22.49 5.13
CA GLN A 268 -6.28 21.24 5.80
C GLN A 268 -5.63 21.47 7.18
N SER A 269 -5.98 22.56 7.87
CA SER A 269 -5.50 22.78 9.26
C SER A 269 -5.92 21.62 10.16
N ILE A 270 -5.16 21.32 11.21
CA ILE A 270 -5.56 20.30 12.21
C ILE A 270 -6.00 21.02 13.49
N PRO A 271 -7.27 20.89 13.93
CA PRO A 271 -8.37 20.16 13.29
C PRO A 271 -8.94 20.87 12.03
N GLU A 272 -9.47 20.08 11.08
CA GLU A 272 -9.97 20.57 9.79
C GLU A 272 -11.36 21.23 9.90
N VAL A 273 -11.47 22.34 10.64
CA VAL A 273 -12.77 22.93 11.04
C VAL A 273 -13.67 23.23 9.83
N ALA A 274 -13.14 23.88 8.79
CA ALA A 274 -13.93 24.28 7.62
C ALA A 274 -14.42 23.07 6.81
N ASN A 275 -13.53 22.14 6.46
CA ASN A 275 -13.89 20.94 5.72
C ASN A 275 -14.78 20.00 6.54
N ARG A 276 -14.59 19.93 7.86
CA ARG A 276 -15.50 19.22 8.76
C ARG A 276 -16.89 19.85 8.74
N GLY A 277 -16.99 21.17 8.84
CA GLY A 277 -18.27 21.89 8.77
C GLY A 277 -18.99 21.71 7.44
N TRP A 278 -18.25 21.67 6.33
CA TRP A 278 -18.80 21.37 5.00
C TRP A 278 -19.37 19.95 4.91
N ARG A 279 -18.67 18.94 5.44
CA ARG A 279 -19.15 17.55 5.50
C ARG A 279 -20.40 17.43 6.39
N ASP A 280 -20.41 18.10 7.55
CA ASP A 280 -21.57 18.15 8.46
C ASP A 280 -22.78 18.88 7.82
N TYR A 281 -22.54 19.92 7.01
CA TYR A 281 -23.59 20.57 6.21
C TYR A 281 -24.31 19.56 5.29
N GLY A 282 -23.56 18.62 4.70
CA GLY A 282 -24.12 17.53 3.91
C GLY A 282 -25.16 16.74 4.69
N ASN A 283 -24.79 16.21 5.86
CA ASN A 283 -25.70 15.40 6.67
C ASN A 283 -26.89 16.20 7.23
N ARG A 284 -26.70 17.50 7.55
CA ARG A 284 -27.78 18.35 8.09
C ARG A 284 -28.74 18.89 7.05
N ARG A 285 -28.23 19.30 5.88
CA ARG A 285 -28.99 20.06 4.87
C ARG A 285 -28.97 19.40 3.50
N GLY A 286 -27.83 18.87 3.10
CA GLY A 286 -27.68 18.18 1.81
C GLY A 286 -28.58 16.95 1.70
N LEU A 287 -28.57 16.10 2.73
CA LEU A 287 -29.41 14.90 2.80
C LEU A 287 -30.90 15.24 2.65
N GLN A 288 -31.40 16.19 3.44
CA GLN A 288 -32.81 16.63 3.37
C GLN A 288 -33.18 17.14 1.97
N ARG A 289 -32.27 17.87 1.33
CA ARG A 289 -32.50 18.43 -0.01
C ARG A 289 -32.53 17.36 -1.09
N LEU A 290 -31.65 16.37 -1.01
CA LEU A 290 -31.69 15.20 -1.89
C LEU A 290 -32.97 14.39 -1.67
N CYS A 291 -33.36 14.13 -0.42
CA CYS A 291 -34.64 13.46 -0.09
C CYS A 291 -35.83 14.18 -0.74
N ALA A 292 -35.88 15.52 -0.64
CA ALA A 292 -36.95 16.31 -1.25
C ALA A 292 -36.94 16.21 -2.79
N MET A 293 -35.78 16.33 -3.43
CA MET A 293 -35.62 16.23 -4.88
C MET A 293 -36.09 14.87 -5.42
N PHE A 294 -35.59 13.77 -4.85
CA PHE A 294 -35.96 12.43 -5.31
C PHE A 294 -37.45 12.14 -5.07
N LYS A 295 -38.02 12.65 -3.97
CA LYS A 295 -39.46 12.56 -3.70
C LYS A 295 -40.29 13.34 -4.71
N GLU A 296 -39.87 14.57 -5.06
CA GLU A 296 -40.53 15.40 -6.07
C GLU A 296 -40.57 14.70 -7.44
N LEU A 297 -39.46 14.07 -7.82
CA LEU A 297 -39.35 13.35 -9.09
C LEU A 297 -39.97 11.94 -9.07
N GLY A 298 -40.36 11.44 -7.89
CA GLY A 298 -40.80 10.05 -7.71
C GLY A 298 -39.71 9.02 -8.07
N ILE A 299 -38.44 9.40 -7.92
CA ILE A 299 -37.29 8.56 -8.26
C ILE A 299 -36.82 7.80 -7.00
N PRO A 300 -36.70 6.46 -7.05
CA PRO A 300 -36.12 5.69 -5.96
C PRO A 300 -34.60 5.88 -5.89
N ALA A 301 -34.02 5.72 -4.70
CA ALA A 301 -32.58 5.78 -4.48
C ALA A 301 -32.13 4.72 -3.47
N THR A 302 -30.83 4.40 -3.52
CA THR A 302 -30.14 3.59 -2.51
C THR A 302 -29.22 4.50 -1.71
N ALA A 303 -29.44 4.62 -0.40
CA ALA A 303 -28.53 5.33 0.49
C ALA A 303 -27.50 4.35 1.07
N VAL A 304 -26.22 4.54 0.78
CA VAL A 304 -25.13 3.79 1.43
C VAL A 304 -24.61 4.61 2.61
N VAL A 305 -24.73 4.04 3.82
CA VAL A 305 -24.65 4.81 5.06
C VAL A 305 -23.52 4.30 5.95
N ASN A 306 -22.66 5.21 6.41
CA ASN A 306 -21.72 4.92 7.47
C ASN A 306 -22.50 4.63 8.77
N SER A 307 -22.19 3.54 9.48
CA SER A 307 -22.94 3.18 10.69
C SER A 307 -22.86 4.24 11.79
N GLU A 308 -21.75 4.99 11.88
CA GLU A 308 -21.62 6.14 12.79
C GLU A 308 -22.51 7.32 12.38
N ALA A 309 -22.71 7.56 11.07
CA ALA A 309 -23.62 8.60 10.60
C ALA A 309 -25.07 8.28 10.98
N ALA A 310 -25.47 7.00 10.91
CA ALA A 310 -26.79 6.54 11.28
C ALA A 310 -27.11 6.72 12.78
N LYS A 311 -26.11 6.91 13.64
CA LYS A 311 -26.30 7.22 15.07
C LYS A 311 -26.73 8.67 15.31
N LEU A 312 -26.58 9.55 14.31
CA LEU A 312 -27.05 10.93 14.38
C LEU A 312 -28.57 10.98 14.17
N GLU A 313 -29.31 11.45 15.17
CA GLU A 313 -30.79 11.45 15.17
C GLU A 313 -31.40 12.08 13.90
N HIS A 314 -30.86 13.23 13.47
CA HIS A 314 -31.34 13.92 12.26
C HIS A 314 -31.07 13.14 10.97
N VAL A 315 -29.99 12.37 10.91
CA VAL A 315 -29.66 11.50 9.76
C VAL A 315 -30.57 10.29 9.76
N ALA A 316 -30.68 9.59 10.90
CA ALA A 316 -31.55 8.42 11.05
C ALA A 316 -33.01 8.74 10.72
N LYS A 317 -33.50 9.90 11.19
CA LYS A 317 -34.85 10.38 10.88
C LYS A 317 -35.04 10.61 9.39
N ALA A 318 -34.14 11.36 8.75
CA ALA A 318 -34.23 11.66 7.33
C ALA A 318 -34.17 10.39 6.46
N LEU A 319 -33.32 9.42 6.82
CA LEU A 319 -33.23 8.13 6.13
C LEU A 319 -34.52 7.31 6.28
N LYS A 320 -35.06 7.18 7.50
CA LYS A 320 -36.33 6.45 7.74
C LYS A 320 -37.51 7.08 7.02
N GLU A 321 -37.59 8.40 6.98
CA GLU A 321 -38.67 9.13 6.32
C GLU A 321 -38.55 9.14 4.78
N SER A 322 -37.35 8.88 4.23
CA SER A 322 -37.10 8.91 2.78
C SER A 322 -37.76 7.77 2.01
N GLY A 323 -37.97 6.62 2.65
CA GLY A 323 -38.40 5.39 1.97
C GLY A 323 -37.37 4.80 1.01
N TRP A 324 -36.13 5.29 1.02
CA TRP A 324 -35.04 4.76 0.20
C TRP A 324 -34.57 3.39 0.68
N GLU A 325 -33.93 2.64 -0.22
CA GLU A 325 -33.18 1.46 0.18
C GLU A 325 -31.98 1.88 1.05
N LEU A 326 -31.70 1.12 2.11
CA LEU A 326 -30.58 1.33 3.00
C LEU A 326 -29.48 0.30 2.74
N GLY A 327 -28.34 0.78 2.24
CA GLY A 327 -27.08 0.06 2.07
C GLY A 327 -26.07 0.40 3.18
N ALA A 328 -25.10 -0.47 3.37
CA ALA A 328 -24.01 -0.29 4.30
C ALA A 328 -22.79 0.31 3.61
N HIS A 329 -22.13 1.24 4.31
CA HIS A 329 -20.91 1.89 3.85
C HIS A 329 -19.86 1.92 4.97
N GLY A 330 -19.57 0.78 5.61
CA GLY A 330 -18.65 0.72 6.74
C GLY A 330 -19.02 1.57 7.97
N LEU A 331 -18.08 1.71 8.90
CA LEU A 331 -18.28 2.48 10.14
C LEU A 331 -18.18 3.99 9.90
N ASN A 332 -17.14 4.42 9.19
CA ASN A 332 -16.83 5.79 8.80
C ASN A 332 -15.85 5.81 7.61
N ASN A 333 -15.61 6.97 6.99
CA ASN A 333 -14.67 7.14 5.87
C ASN A 333 -13.23 7.50 6.30
N SER A 334 -12.83 7.15 7.52
CA SER A 334 -11.45 7.35 8.04
C SER A 334 -10.75 6.04 8.42
N SER A 335 -11.49 4.94 8.58
CA SER A 335 -10.99 3.61 8.97
C SER A 335 -11.30 2.54 7.92
N GLY A 336 -10.92 2.77 6.66
CA GLY A 336 -11.13 1.84 5.56
C GLY A 336 -10.47 0.45 5.76
N ALA A 337 -10.94 -0.54 5.00
CA ALA A 337 -10.58 -1.95 5.14
C ALA A 337 -9.14 -2.32 4.69
N ALA A 338 -8.50 -1.48 3.88
CA ALA A 338 -7.21 -1.81 3.23
C ALA A 338 -6.06 -2.19 4.18
N LYS A 339 -6.12 -1.78 5.45
CA LYS A 339 -5.09 -2.08 6.47
C LYS A 339 -5.52 -3.12 7.50
N LEU A 340 -6.73 -3.64 7.40
CA LEU A 340 -7.25 -4.64 8.33
C LEU A 340 -6.70 -6.02 7.97
N SER A 341 -6.53 -6.88 8.97
CA SER A 341 -6.44 -8.32 8.77
C SER A 341 -7.80 -8.91 8.39
N ARG A 342 -7.85 -10.17 7.92
CA ARG A 342 -9.11 -10.84 7.55
C ARG A 342 -10.13 -10.84 8.69
N GLY A 343 -9.71 -11.23 9.89
CA GLY A 343 -10.58 -11.27 11.06
C GLY A 343 -11.10 -9.89 11.49
N GLU A 344 -10.26 -8.85 11.35
CA GLU A 344 -10.68 -7.47 11.61
C GLU A 344 -11.69 -6.98 10.57
N GLU A 345 -11.52 -7.33 9.29
CA GLU A 345 -12.47 -6.96 8.23
C GLU A 345 -13.81 -7.69 8.36
N GLU A 346 -13.81 -8.98 8.69
CA GLU A 346 -15.05 -9.72 9.01
C GLU A 346 -15.81 -9.09 10.19
N ALA A 347 -15.09 -8.75 11.26
CA ALA A 347 -15.66 -8.06 12.41
C ALA A 347 -16.20 -6.67 12.03
N TYR A 348 -15.49 -5.96 11.15
CA TYR A 348 -15.89 -4.65 10.62
C TYR A 348 -17.21 -4.71 9.83
N PHE A 349 -17.35 -5.70 8.93
CA PHE A 349 -18.61 -5.95 8.21
C PHE A 349 -19.74 -6.25 9.18
N LYS A 350 -19.52 -7.19 10.11
CA LYS A 350 -20.53 -7.57 11.10
C LYS A 350 -20.98 -6.37 11.94
N GLN A 351 -20.05 -5.63 12.50
CA GLN A 351 -20.34 -4.46 13.33
C GLN A 351 -21.10 -3.39 12.54
N THR A 352 -20.67 -3.08 11.32
CA THR A 352 -21.34 -2.10 10.46
C THR A 352 -22.81 -2.47 10.24
N LEU A 353 -23.07 -3.72 9.87
CA LEU A 353 -24.42 -4.20 9.57
C LEU A 353 -25.30 -4.26 10.82
N ASP A 354 -24.75 -4.66 11.97
CA ASP A 354 -25.46 -4.69 13.25
C ASP A 354 -25.84 -3.27 13.72
N ASP A 355 -24.90 -2.33 13.66
CA ASP A 355 -25.12 -0.93 14.04
C ASP A 355 -26.20 -0.27 13.16
N LEU A 356 -26.18 -0.54 11.86
CA LEU A 356 -27.19 -0.04 10.91
C LEU A 356 -28.56 -0.68 11.17
N GLN A 357 -28.62 -1.98 11.42
CA GLN A 357 -29.86 -2.65 11.81
C GLN A 357 -30.44 -2.05 13.10
N GLN A 358 -29.60 -1.78 14.11
CA GLN A 358 -30.03 -1.15 15.35
C GLN A 358 -30.55 0.28 15.14
N SER A 359 -29.84 1.07 14.34
CA SER A 359 -30.13 2.50 14.15
C SER A 359 -31.32 2.72 13.21
N LEU A 360 -31.42 1.94 12.14
CA LEU A 360 -32.35 2.15 11.04
C LEU A 360 -33.49 1.11 10.97
N GLY A 361 -33.39 0.01 11.72
CA GLY A 361 -34.45 -0.98 11.89
C GLY A 361 -34.44 -2.14 10.89
N ALA A 362 -33.56 -2.11 9.88
CA ALA A 362 -33.40 -3.19 8.92
C ALA A 362 -31.92 -3.45 8.66
N ARG A 363 -31.55 -4.72 8.51
CA ARG A 363 -30.18 -5.10 8.15
C ARG A 363 -29.96 -4.81 6.66
N PRO A 364 -28.97 -3.97 6.29
CA PRO A 364 -28.66 -3.72 4.89
C PRO A 364 -28.25 -4.98 4.14
N LYS A 365 -28.62 -5.05 2.86
CA LYS A 365 -28.22 -6.12 1.93
C LYS A 365 -27.36 -5.61 0.77
N THR A 366 -27.15 -4.30 0.71
CA THR A 366 -26.31 -3.64 -0.28
C THR A 366 -25.07 -3.11 0.41
N TRP A 367 -23.90 -3.27 -0.21
CA TRP A 367 -22.62 -2.84 0.36
C TRP A 367 -21.80 -2.04 -0.65
N LEU A 368 -21.22 -0.94 -0.16
CA LEU A 368 -20.14 -0.20 -0.79
C LEU A 368 -19.03 -0.02 0.24
N THR A 369 -17.78 -0.31 -0.09
CA THR A 369 -16.66 -0.15 0.84
C THR A 369 -16.24 1.32 0.94
N PRO A 370 -16.11 1.87 2.17
CA PRO A 370 -15.59 3.23 2.42
C PRO A 370 -14.36 3.57 1.59
N GLY A 371 -14.41 4.70 0.88
CA GLY A 371 -13.28 5.21 0.11
C GLY A 371 -12.70 4.24 -0.94
N PHE A 372 -13.47 3.25 -1.42
CA PHE A 372 -12.98 2.18 -2.30
C PHE A 372 -11.75 1.45 -1.74
N SER A 373 -11.64 1.34 -0.40
CA SER A 373 -10.52 0.64 0.25
C SER A 373 -10.66 -0.90 0.20
N VAL A 374 -11.13 -1.41 -0.94
CA VAL A 374 -11.40 -2.82 -1.22
C VAL A 374 -10.10 -3.60 -1.20
N THR A 375 -10.14 -4.82 -0.67
CA THR A 375 -9.03 -5.77 -0.70
C THR A 375 -9.43 -7.02 -1.46
N GLU A 376 -8.47 -7.88 -1.79
CA GLU A 376 -8.72 -9.13 -2.52
C GLU A 376 -9.76 -10.04 -1.82
N ARG A 377 -9.89 -9.95 -0.49
CA ARG A 377 -10.82 -10.75 0.31
C ARG A 377 -12.18 -10.09 0.54
N THR A 378 -12.33 -8.80 0.24
CA THR A 378 -13.57 -8.05 0.50
C THR A 378 -14.79 -8.64 -0.21
N PRO A 379 -14.72 -9.09 -1.49
CA PRO A 379 -15.87 -9.71 -2.14
C PRO A 379 -16.30 -11.03 -1.49
N GLU A 380 -15.35 -11.88 -1.09
CA GLU A 380 -15.62 -13.12 -0.35
C GLU A 380 -16.34 -12.79 0.98
N ILE A 381 -15.81 -11.86 1.77
CA ILE A 381 -16.39 -11.44 3.05
C ILE A 381 -17.81 -10.87 2.85
N ALA A 382 -18.04 -10.07 1.81
CA ALA A 382 -19.36 -9.54 1.48
C ALA A 382 -20.36 -10.66 1.18
N VAL A 383 -19.99 -11.62 0.34
CA VAL A 383 -20.81 -12.80 0.02
C VAL A 383 -21.12 -13.62 1.29
N GLN A 384 -20.10 -13.87 2.13
CA GLN A 384 -20.29 -14.62 3.37
C GLN A 384 -21.19 -13.89 4.38
N SER A 385 -21.17 -12.55 4.36
CA SER A 385 -21.98 -11.67 5.22
C SER A 385 -23.44 -11.51 4.76
N GLY A 386 -23.82 -12.13 3.64
CA GLY A 386 -25.19 -12.10 3.12
C GLY A 386 -25.53 -10.82 2.33
N ILE A 387 -24.52 -10.17 1.76
CA ILE A 387 -24.72 -9.03 0.85
C ILE A 387 -25.27 -9.54 -0.48
N GLU A 388 -26.39 -8.97 -0.92
CA GLU A 388 -27.07 -9.32 -2.18
C GLU A 388 -26.68 -8.39 -3.34
N ALA A 389 -26.35 -7.12 -3.05
CA ALA A 389 -25.85 -6.17 -4.04
C ALA A 389 -24.50 -5.58 -3.61
N PHE A 390 -23.49 -5.70 -4.45
CA PHE A 390 -22.12 -5.25 -4.18
C PHE A 390 -21.73 -4.16 -5.18
N LEU A 391 -21.28 -3.01 -4.69
CA LEU A 391 -21.11 -1.78 -5.50
C LEU A 391 -19.63 -1.38 -5.68
N ASP A 392 -18.68 -2.25 -5.31
CA ASP A 392 -17.27 -1.88 -5.17
C ASP A 392 -16.44 -1.97 -6.46
N PHE A 393 -17.01 -2.51 -7.55
CA PHE A 393 -16.32 -2.61 -8.84
C PHE A 393 -16.79 -1.55 -9.82
N VAL A 394 -15.88 -1.15 -10.71
CA VAL A 394 -16.03 -0.02 -11.64
C VAL A 394 -15.71 -0.45 -13.09
N ASP A 395 -15.95 -1.72 -13.38
CA ASP A 395 -15.32 -2.49 -14.46
C ASP A 395 -16.28 -2.92 -15.59
N ASP A 396 -17.57 -2.57 -15.52
CA ASP A 396 -18.56 -2.94 -16.54
C ASP A 396 -19.78 -2.00 -16.55
N ASP A 397 -20.67 -2.17 -17.53
CA ASP A 397 -21.99 -1.55 -17.63
C ASP A 397 -23.13 -2.59 -17.50
N VAL A 398 -22.79 -3.88 -17.45
CA VAL A 398 -23.73 -4.99 -17.25
C VAL A 398 -23.51 -5.58 -15.85
N PRO A 399 -24.58 -5.85 -15.08
CA PRO A 399 -24.42 -6.51 -13.80
C PRO A 399 -23.86 -7.93 -13.97
N TYR A 400 -23.19 -8.47 -12.95
CA TYR A 400 -22.68 -9.84 -12.97
C TYR A 400 -22.70 -10.44 -11.56
N TYR A 401 -22.80 -11.76 -11.45
CA TYR A 401 -22.64 -12.41 -10.16
C TYR A 401 -21.18 -12.60 -9.83
N LEU A 402 -20.84 -12.38 -8.56
CA LEU A 402 -19.65 -12.95 -7.95
C LEU A 402 -20.09 -14.13 -7.09
N SER A 403 -19.65 -15.32 -7.49
CA SER A 403 -20.05 -16.59 -6.89
C SER A 403 -18.87 -17.22 -6.17
N HIS A 404 -19.08 -17.55 -4.89
CA HIS A 404 -18.15 -18.31 -4.07
C HIS A 404 -18.36 -19.81 -4.29
N GLU A 405 -17.30 -20.62 -4.14
CA GLU A 405 -17.38 -22.08 -4.31
C GLU A 405 -18.43 -22.76 -3.42
N SER A 406 -18.74 -22.16 -2.27
CA SER A 406 -19.79 -22.64 -1.35
C SER A 406 -21.22 -22.46 -1.88
N GLY A 407 -21.40 -21.94 -3.10
CA GLY A 407 -22.69 -21.68 -3.74
C GLY A 407 -23.36 -20.37 -3.32
N LYS A 408 -22.75 -19.59 -2.42
CA LYS A 408 -23.21 -18.23 -2.11
C LYS A 408 -22.77 -17.27 -3.21
N ARG A 409 -23.56 -16.24 -3.47
CA ARG A 409 -23.25 -15.24 -4.50
C ARG A 409 -23.77 -13.86 -4.10
N THR A 410 -23.18 -12.83 -4.69
CA THR A 410 -23.66 -11.45 -4.63
C THR A 410 -23.76 -10.90 -6.04
N LEU A 411 -24.73 -10.03 -6.31
CA LEU A 411 -24.84 -9.36 -7.60
C LEU A 411 -23.97 -8.10 -7.55
N CYS A 412 -22.95 -8.05 -8.40
CA CYS A 412 -22.19 -6.83 -8.60
C CYS A 412 -22.99 -5.88 -9.50
N LEU A 413 -23.20 -4.66 -9.01
CA LEU A 413 -23.72 -3.54 -9.80
C LEU A 413 -22.58 -2.53 -9.97
N PRO A 414 -21.97 -2.46 -11.15
CA PRO A 414 -20.81 -1.59 -11.36
C PRO A 414 -21.10 -0.11 -11.02
N TYR A 415 -20.17 0.48 -10.27
CA TYR A 415 -20.23 1.87 -9.83
C TYR A 415 -19.54 2.80 -10.82
N CYS A 416 -20.22 3.87 -11.21
CA CYS A 416 -19.69 4.78 -12.22
C CYS A 416 -18.82 5.87 -11.57
N MET A 417 -17.50 5.69 -11.64
CA MET A 417 -16.53 6.68 -11.18
C MET A 417 -16.44 7.90 -12.11
N GLU A 418 -16.76 7.76 -13.39
CA GLU A 418 -16.70 8.87 -14.35
C GLU A 418 -17.76 9.94 -14.08
N THR A 419 -18.97 9.53 -13.64
CA THR A 419 -20.07 10.43 -13.27
C THR A 419 -20.25 10.58 -11.77
N ASN A 420 -19.27 10.17 -10.96
CA ASN A 420 -19.26 10.41 -9.52
C ASN A 420 -19.03 11.89 -9.23
N ASP A 421 -19.75 12.48 -8.27
CA ASP A 421 -19.57 13.91 -7.96
C ASP A 421 -18.19 14.25 -7.36
N PHE A 422 -17.46 13.32 -6.73
CA PHE A 422 -16.06 13.56 -6.36
C PHE A 422 -15.20 13.71 -7.61
N SER A 423 -15.31 12.79 -8.57
CA SER A 423 -14.57 12.84 -9.83
C SER A 423 -14.89 14.10 -10.62
N CYS A 424 -16.19 14.39 -10.82
CA CYS A 424 -16.62 15.53 -11.62
C CYS A 424 -16.37 16.85 -10.91
N VAL A 425 -16.76 16.97 -9.64
CA VAL A 425 -16.82 18.27 -8.95
C VAL A 425 -15.54 18.57 -8.18
N LEU A 426 -15.03 17.62 -7.40
CA LEU A 426 -13.87 17.88 -6.55
C LEU A 426 -12.57 17.78 -7.34
N THR A 427 -12.45 16.79 -8.24
CA THR A 427 -11.24 16.55 -9.03
C THR A 427 -11.24 17.34 -10.34
N LYS A 428 -12.32 17.27 -11.14
CA LYS A 428 -12.42 17.94 -12.46
C LYS A 428 -13.00 19.36 -12.38
N HIS A 429 -13.43 19.82 -11.20
CA HIS A 429 -13.97 21.17 -10.96
C HIS A 429 -15.20 21.56 -11.78
N PHE A 430 -16.06 20.60 -12.11
CA PHE A 430 -17.32 20.88 -12.80
C PHE A 430 -18.25 21.71 -11.92
N ASP A 431 -18.90 22.70 -12.54
CA ASP A 431 -20.05 23.34 -11.95
C ASP A 431 -21.28 22.39 -11.90
N GLY A 432 -22.37 22.84 -11.28
CA GLY A 432 -23.56 22.00 -11.13
C GLY A 432 -24.21 21.59 -12.46
N ARG A 433 -24.18 22.43 -13.48
CA ARG A 433 -24.77 22.13 -14.79
C ARG A 433 -23.89 21.18 -15.59
N GLN A 434 -22.57 21.37 -15.56
CA GLN A 434 -21.60 20.45 -16.16
C GLN A 434 -21.71 19.05 -15.55
N TYR A 435 -21.81 18.96 -14.22
CA TYR A 435 -22.02 17.68 -13.54
C TYR A 435 -23.33 17.00 -13.94
N ALA A 436 -24.44 17.74 -13.92
CA ALA A 436 -25.75 17.20 -14.32
C ALA A 436 -25.77 16.77 -15.80
N GLN A 437 -25.13 17.52 -16.68
CA GLN A 437 -24.98 17.17 -18.10
C GLN A 437 -24.15 15.89 -18.28
N ALA A 438 -23.06 15.71 -17.53
CA ALA A 438 -22.25 14.50 -17.61
C ALA A 438 -23.05 13.24 -17.24
N ILE A 439 -23.91 13.32 -16.22
CA ILE A 439 -24.86 12.24 -15.88
C ILE A 439 -25.83 11.98 -17.04
N GLU A 440 -26.45 13.03 -17.56
CA GLU A 440 -27.43 12.92 -18.63
C GLU A 440 -26.83 12.29 -19.89
N ASP A 441 -25.67 12.77 -20.32
CA ASP A 441 -25.00 12.26 -21.52
C ASP A 441 -24.58 10.81 -21.38
N HIS A 442 -24.04 10.42 -20.21
CA HIS A 442 -23.64 9.05 -19.94
C HIS A 442 -24.85 8.10 -20.01
N VAL A 443 -25.94 8.40 -19.31
CA VAL A 443 -27.16 7.55 -19.33
C VAL A 443 -27.80 7.51 -20.72
N ARG A 444 -27.84 8.64 -21.44
CA ARG A 444 -28.40 8.69 -22.80
C ARG A 444 -27.56 7.92 -23.81
N GLN A 445 -26.25 7.87 -23.60
CA GLN A 445 -25.37 7.04 -24.43
C GLN A 445 -25.64 5.56 -24.19
N LEU A 446 -25.67 5.11 -22.92
CA LEU A 446 -26.02 3.72 -22.58
C LEU A 446 -27.39 3.31 -23.15
N ALA A 447 -28.38 4.22 -23.15
CA ALA A 447 -29.71 3.92 -23.70
C ALA A 447 -29.77 3.74 -25.22
N LYS A 448 -28.77 4.28 -25.96
CA LYS A 448 -28.65 4.12 -27.41
C LYS A 448 -27.95 2.82 -27.79
N GLU A 449 -27.15 2.28 -26.90
CA GLU A 449 -26.37 1.08 -27.14
C GLU A 449 -27.24 -0.19 -27.12
N ASP A 450 -26.64 -1.27 -27.61
CA ASP A 450 -27.25 -2.57 -27.61
C ASP A 450 -27.07 -3.29 -26.26
N GLY A 451 -28.05 -4.11 -25.94
CA GLY A 451 -28.10 -4.85 -24.69
C GLY A 451 -28.68 -4.03 -23.54
N GLU A 452 -28.70 -4.69 -22.38
CA GLU A 452 -29.31 -4.19 -21.16
C GLU A 452 -28.22 -3.82 -20.17
N LYS A 453 -28.29 -2.60 -19.64
CA LYS A 453 -27.26 -1.99 -18.80
C LYS A 453 -27.79 -1.62 -17.43
N VAL A 454 -26.86 -1.45 -16.49
CA VAL A 454 -27.08 -0.82 -15.19
C VAL A 454 -26.01 0.24 -14.98
N VAL A 455 -26.37 1.35 -14.34
CA VAL A 455 -25.38 2.36 -13.92
C VAL A 455 -25.69 2.84 -12.52
N CYS A 456 -24.72 2.69 -11.61
CA CYS A 456 -24.78 3.27 -10.27
C CYS A 456 -24.16 4.67 -10.26
N LEU A 457 -24.98 5.68 -9.95
CA LEU A 457 -24.59 7.10 -9.95
C LEU A 457 -24.27 7.56 -8.53
N GLY A 458 -22.97 7.72 -8.24
CA GLY A 458 -22.48 8.18 -6.94
C GLY A 458 -22.73 9.66 -6.66
N MET A 459 -23.45 9.94 -5.57
CA MET A 459 -23.77 11.29 -5.08
C MET A 459 -23.44 11.39 -3.58
N HIS A 460 -22.81 12.46 -3.13
CA HIS A 460 -22.49 12.69 -1.72
C HIS A 460 -23.31 13.83 -1.15
N THR A 461 -23.80 13.69 0.08
CA THR A 461 -24.71 14.67 0.70
C THR A 461 -24.11 16.09 0.74
N PHE A 462 -22.80 16.22 0.97
CA PHE A 462 -22.09 17.51 1.05
C PHE A 462 -21.62 18.05 -0.31
N VAL A 463 -21.70 17.27 -1.40
CA VAL A 463 -21.35 17.70 -2.76
C VAL A 463 -22.63 17.89 -3.58
N ALA A 464 -23.25 16.81 -4.05
CA ALA A 464 -24.50 16.83 -4.82
C ALA A 464 -25.65 17.51 -4.08
N GLY A 465 -25.73 17.37 -2.74
CA GLY A 465 -26.82 17.94 -1.94
C GLY A 465 -26.78 19.47 -1.77
N THR A 466 -25.82 20.17 -2.39
CA THR A 466 -25.74 21.64 -2.35
C THR A 466 -26.80 22.30 -3.24
N PRO A 467 -27.33 23.51 -2.92
CA PRO A 467 -28.51 24.07 -3.58
C PRO A 467 -28.40 24.16 -5.11
N GLY A 468 -27.30 24.71 -5.62
CA GLY A 468 -27.11 24.88 -7.07
C GLY A 468 -26.98 23.55 -7.82
N ARG A 469 -26.39 22.52 -7.19
CA ARG A 469 -26.27 21.19 -7.79
C ARG A 469 -27.59 20.44 -7.77
N VAL A 470 -28.35 20.53 -6.69
CA VAL A 470 -29.70 19.95 -6.64
C VAL A 470 -30.59 20.52 -7.73
N LEU A 471 -30.60 21.84 -7.95
CA LEU A 471 -31.39 22.43 -9.04
C LEU A 471 -31.06 21.82 -10.41
N ALA A 472 -29.76 21.75 -10.74
CA ALA A 472 -29.31 21.18 -12.02
C ALA A 472 -29.61 19.68 -12.14
N LEU A 473 -29.44 18.93 -11.04
CA LEU A 473 -29.78 17.51 -10.98
C LEU A 473 -31.28 17.27 -11.14
N THR A 474 -32.15 18.07 -10.51
CA THR A 474 -33.60 17.95 -10.66
C THR A 474 -33.99 18.04 -12.14
N GLU A 475 -33.45 19.05 -12.84
CA GLU A 475 -33.70 19.26 -14.27
C GLU A 475 -33.21 18.08 -15.13
N ALA A 476 -31.98 17.59 -14.88
CA ALA A 476 -31.38 16.52 -15.67
C ALA A 476 -32.05 15.15 -15.42
N LEU A 477 -32.30 14.80 -14.16
CA LEU A 477 -32.98 13.54 -13.81
C LEU A 477 -34.43 13.53 -14.34
N GLY A 478 -35.13 14.66 -14.28
CA GLY A 478 -36.46 14.80 -14.89
C GLY A 478 -36.45 14.59 -16.40
N ARG A 479 -35.43 15.08 -17.11
CA ARG A 479 -35.25 14.78 -18.55
C ARG A 479 -34.93 13.30 -18.80
N LEU A 480 -34.10 12.68 -17.97
CA LEU A 480 -33.77 11.26 -18.09
C LEU A 480 -34.99 10.34 -17.91
N GLN A 481 -35.96 10.71 -17.06
CA GLN A 481 -37.23 9.96 -16.94
C GLN A 481 -38.03 9.91 -18.25
N GLN A 482 -37.80 10.86 -19.18
CA GLN A 482 -38.47 10.91 -20.47
C GLN A 482 -37.71 10.16 -21.58
N VAL A 483 -36.52 9.62 -21.30
CA VAL A 483 -35.73 8.87 -22.28
C VAL A 483 -36.30 7.45 -22.39
N PRO A 484 -36.73 7.00 -23.59
CA PRO A 484 -37.27 5.65 -23.76
C PRO A 484 -36.28 4.58 -23.32
N GLY A 485 -36.76 3.62 -22.52
CA GLY A 485 -35.96 2.50 -22.01
C GLY A 485 -35.13 2.82 -20.76
N VAL A 486 -35.07 4.08 -20.30
CA VAL A 486 -34.42 4.43 -19.02
C VAL A 486 -35.40 4.22 -17.86
N CYS A 487 -34.96 3.53 -16.81
CA CYS A 487 -35.74 3.29 -15.60
C CYS A 487 -34.89 3.53 -14.36
N PHE A 488 -35.41 4.31 -13.41
CA PHE A 488 -34.77 4.47 -12.11
C PHE A 488 -35.18 3.36 -11.15
N ALA A 489 -34.21 2.82 -10.42
CA ALA A 489 -34.43 1.76 -9.44
C ALA A 489 -33.44 1.87 -8.27
N THR A 490 -33.76 1.22 -7.16
CA THR A 490 -32.78 0.94 -6.12
C THR A 490 -31.94 -0.29 -6.51
N ALA A 491 -30.77 -0.49 -5.89
CA ALA A 491 -29.95 -1.69 -6.06
C ALA A 491 -30.75 -2.99 -5.78
N ALA A 492 -31.51 -3.03 -4.68
CA ALA A 492 -32.39 -4.16 -4.34
C ALA A 492 -33.47 -4.42 -5.41
N GLN A 493 -34.02 -3.38 -6.03
CA GLN A 493 -34.98 -3.54 -7.14
C GLN A 493 -34.32 -4.14 -8.38
N VAL A 494 -33.07 -3.77 -8.68
CA VAL A 494 -32.29 -4.39 -9.76
C VAL A 494 -32.00 -5.87 -9.44
N CYS A 495 -31.56 -6.19 -8.22
CA CYS A 495 -31.35 -7.58 -7.79
C CYS A 495 -32.64 -8.41 -7.92
N ALA A 496 -33.78 -7.87 -7.48
CA ALA A 496 -35.06 -8.55 -7.62
C ALA A 496 -35.49 -8.73 -9.09
N ALA A 497 -35.17 -7.77 -9.96
CA ALA A 497 -35.45 -7.89 -11.39
C ALA A 497 -34.66 -9.04 -12.03
N ILE A 498 -33.40 -9.26 -11.62
CA ILE A 498 -32.58 -10.38 -12.11
C ILE A 498 -33.02 -11.72 -11.50
N HIS A 499 -33.38 -11.76 -10.21
CA HIS A 499 -33.77 -13.00 -9.53
C HIS A 499 -35.12 -13.58 -9.98
N ASN A 500 -36.02 -12.76 -10.52
CA ASN A 500 -37.33 -13.19 -10.98
C ASN A 500 -37.34 -13.68 -12.45
N LEU A 501 -36.16 -13.95 -13.01
CA LEU A 501 -35.93 -14.55 -14.33
C LEU A 501 -35.43 -15.98 -14.17
#